data_AF-A0AAD5R6I0-F1
#
_entry.id   AF-A0AAD5R6I0-F1
#
_cell.length_a   1.000
_cell.length_b   1.000
_cell.length_c   1.000
_cell.angle_alpha   90.00
_cell.angle_beta   90.00
_cell.angle_gamma   90.00
#
_symmetry.space_group_name_H-M   'P 1'
#
loop_
_entity.id
_entity.type
_entity.pdbx_description
1 polymer ?
#
loop_
_entity_poly.entity_id
_entity_poly.type
_entity_poly.pdbx_seq_one_letter_code
_entity_poly.pdbx_strand_id
1 'polypeptide(L)'
;MCDLSIVWLTWAIAQIVAINLIFYGIKNIRWRFFLPHLILRILGTGVLLCLIAILTLSVISEEDNSAYIVGLMFVVLLVIFWIYSTVAELRCAYFVKRSQETGFSISVARPIGPATISLSEREAPLSPPKRQLPPLRHTYGGRRDPQKYAQ
;
A
#
# COMPACT_ATOMS: atom_id res chain seq x y z
N MET A 1 32.99 4.93 22.83
CA MET A 1 32.45 5.50 21.57
C MET A 1 32.14 4.41 20.53
N CYS A 2 33.03 3.43 20.30
CA CYS A 2 32.78 2.36 19.33
C CYS A 2 31.55 1.49 19.66
N ASP A 3 31.30 1.15 20.92
CA ASP A 3 30.17 0.28 21.30
C ASP A 3 28.80 0.90 20.96
N LEU A 4 28.67 2.21 21.16
CA LEU A 4 27.46 2.96 20.81
C LEU A 4 27.24 2.94 19.29
N SER A 5 28.29 3.15 18.49
CA SER A 5 28.23 3.07 17.03
C SER A 5 27.85 1.66 16.54
N ILE A 6 28.34 0.61 17.21
CA ILE A 6 27.99 -0.79 16.90
C ILE A 6 26.51 -1.05 17.19
N VAL A 7 25.97 -0.54 18.29
CA VAL A 7 24.54 -0.66 18.64
C VAL A 7 23.66 0.03 17.59
N TRP A 8 23.99 1.26 17.19
CA TRP A 8 23.25 1.99 16.15
C TRP A 8 23.33 1.31 14.77
N LEU A 9 24.50 0.78 14.42
CA LEU A 9 24.67 0.02 13.17
C LEU A 9 23.83 -1.26 13.18
N THR A 10 23.87 -2.01 14.28
CA THR A 10 23.07 -3.23 14.47
C THR A 10 21.58 -2.90 14.39
N TRP A 11 21.16 -1.79 14.99
CA TRP A 11 19.79 -1.28 14.90
C TRP A 11 19.38 -0.97 13.46
N ALA A 12 20.23 -0.28 12.70
CA ALA A 12 19.97 0.04 11.30
C ALA A 12 19.85 -1.21 10.43
N ILE A 13 20.74 -2.20 10.62
CA ILE A 13 20.67 -3.49 9.91
C ILE A 13 19.37 -4.23 10.27
N ALA A 14 18.99 -4.25 11.55
CA ALA A 14 17.74 -4.87 11.98
C ALA A 14 16.50 -4.23 11.34
N GLN A 15 16.47 -2.89 11.21
CA GLN A 15 15.40 -2.16 10.51
C GLN A 15 15.33 -2.53 9.02
N ILE A 16 16.48 -2.60 8.32
CA ILE A 16 16.53 -3.00 6.91
C ILE A 16 16.02 -4.43 6.74
N VAL A 17 16.46 -5.36 7.59
CA VAL A 17 16.02 -6.75 7.56
C VAL A 17 14.51 -6.85 7.84
N ALA A 18 13.99 -6.09 8.80
CA ALA A 18 12.58 -6.08 9.13
C ALA A 18 11.69 -5.56 7.99
N ILE A 19 12.11 -4.49 7.29
CA ILE A 19 11.42 -4.00 6.09
C ILE A 19 11.38 -5.06 5.00
N ASN A 20 12.50 -5.75 4.76
CA ASN A 20 12.54 -6.86 3.81
C ASN A 20 11.59 -7.99 4.23
N LEU A 21 11.55 -8.33 5.52
CA LEU A 21 10.59 -9.31 6.06
C LEU A 21 9.13 -8.89 5.83
N ILE A 22 8.79 -7.61 5.89
CA ILE A 22 7.44 -7.14 5.54
C ILE A 22 7.15 -7.43 4.07
N PHE A 23 8.05 -7.07 3.15
CA PHE A 23 7.83 -7.33 1.72
C PHE A 23 7.64 -8.83 1.43
N TYR A 24 8.42 -9.69 2.09
CA TYR A 24 8.24 -11.14 2.03
C TYR A 24 6.94 -11.61 2.70
N GLY A 25 6.59 -11.02 3.84
CA GLY A 25 5.38 -11.32 4.60
C GLY A 25 4.10 -10.95 3.87
N ILE A 26 4.10 -9.83 3.15
CA ILE A 26 3.02 -9.37 2.26
C ILE A 26 2.78 -10.38 1.14
N LYS A 27 3.85 -10.95 0.55
CA LYS A 27 3.74 -11.99 -0.48
C LYS A 27 3.21 -13.31 0.05
N ASN A 28 3.52 -13.65 1.30
CA ASN A 28 3.21 -14.96 1.91
C ASN A 28 2.04 -14.93 2.91
N ILE A 29 1.35 -13.79 3.06
CA ILE A 29 0.14 -13.54 3.89
C ILE A 29 0.31 -13.90 5.38
N ARG A 30 1.54 -14.12 5.84
CA ARG A 30 1.83 -14.49 7.23
C ARG A 30 2.08 -13.23 8.05
N TRP A 31 1.05 -12.78 8.79
CA TRP A 31 1.11 -11.67 9.76
C TRP A 31 2.27 -11.77 10.76
N ARG A 32 2.75 -12.98 11.01
CA ARG A 32 3.91 -13.24 11.89
C ARG A 32 5.19 -12.56 11.41
N PHE A 33 5.34 -12.30 10.11
CA PHE A 33 6.48 -11.56 9.56
C PHE A 33 6.34 -10.03 9.66
N PHE A 34 5.14 -9.53 10.00
CA PHE A 34 4.91 -8.11 10.27
C PHE A 34 5.28 -7.73 11.72
N LEU A 35 5.20 -8.70 12.64
CA LEU A 35 5.49 -8.52 14.06
C LEU A 35 6.89 -7.97 14.37
N PRO A 36 8.01 -8.49 13.81
CA PRO A 36 9.34 -7.97 14.11
C PRO A 36 9.50 -6.50 13.68
N HIS A 37 8.91 -6.11 12.56
CA HIS A 37 8.93 -4.72 12.10
C HIS A 37 8.10 -3.81 13.01
N LEU A 38 6.92 -4.25 13.43
CA LEU A 38 6.07 -3.47 14.33
C LEU A 38 6.78 -3.22 15.68
N ILE A 39 7.45 -4.24 16.23
CA ILE A 39 8.22 -4.12 17.47
C ILE A 39 9.36 -3.10 17.30
N LEU A 40 10.13 -3.20 16.21
CA LEU A 40 11.21 -2.27 15.90
C LEU A 40 10.70 -0.84 15.68
N ARG A 41 9.51 -0.67 15.11
CA ARG A 41 8.85 0.64 14.96
C ARG A 41 8.46 1.24 16.30
N ILE A 42 7.85 0.46 17.19
CA ILE A 42 7.46 0.90 18.54
C ILE A 42 8.69 1.30 19.36
N LEU A 43 9.73 0.47 19.34
CA LEU A 43 10.98 0.79 20.03
C LEU A 43 11.62 2.08 19.45
N GLY A 44 11.61 2.26 18.14
CA GLY A 44 12.07 3.49 17.49
C GLY A 44 11.26 4.72 17.91
N THR A 45 9.93 4.61 18.05
CA THR A 45 9.12 5.72 18.60
C THR A 45 9.48 6.04 20.04
N GLY A 46 9.77 5.04 20.87
CA GLY A 46 10.21 5.25 22.26
C GLY A 46 11.52 6.04 22.32
N VAL A 47 12.51 5.66 21.51
CA VAL A 47 13.80 6.38 21.42
C VAL A 47 13.61 7.83 20.97
N LEU A 48 12.77 8.07 19.96
CA LEU A 48 12.46 9.44 19.50
C LEU A 48 11.79 10.27 20.60
N LEU A 49 10.84 9.71 21.34
CA LEU A 49 10.19 10.40 22.45
C LEU A 49 11.18 10.73 23.58
N CYS A 50 12.08 9.80 23.92
CA CYS A 50 13.15 10.07 24.89
C CYS A 50 14.07 11.19 24.41
N LEU A 51 14.45 11.22 23.13
CA LEU A 51 15.26 12.30 22.56
C LEU A 51 14.56 13.66 22.63
N ILE A 52 13.25 13.72 22.32
CA ILE A 52 12.46 14.95 22.47
C ILE A 52 12.47 15.40 23.94
N ALA A 53 12.21 14.48 24.89
CA ALA A 53 12.19 14.81 26.31
C ALA A 53 13.54 15.39 26.78
N ILE A 54 14.65 14.73 26.44
CA ILE A 54 16.00 15.20 26.80
C ILE A 54 16.28 16.57 26.19
N LEU A 55 15.98 16.77 24.90
CA LEU A 55 16.20 18.06 24.24
C LEU A 55 15.32 19.16 24.83
N THR A 56 14.05 18.88 25.15
CA THR A 56 13.18 19.87 25.81
C THR A 56 13.68 20.27 27.19
N LEU A 57 14.16 19.31 28.00
CA LEU A 57 14.74 19.60 29.31
C LEU A 57 16.04 20.41 29.18
N SER A 58 16.86 20.11 28.16
CA SER A 58 18.11 20.83 27.90
C SER A 58 17.85 22.27 27.46
N VAL A 59 16.85 22.51 26.59
CA VAL A 59 16.42 23.86 26.18
C VAL A 59 15.96 24.72 27.36
N ILE A 60 15.35 24.11 28.38
CA ILE A 60 14.87 24.80 29.59
C ILE A 60 16.02 25.07 30.57
N SER A 61 17.02 24.18 30.61
CA SER A 61 18.08 24.23 31.62
C SER A 61 19.29 25.09 31.24
N GLU A 62 19.59 25.26 29.95
CA GLU A 62 20.74 26.03 29.47
C GLU A 62 20.35 27.43 29.01
N GLU A 63 21.18 28.42 29.36
CA GLU A 63 21.03 29.80 28.88
C GLU A 63 21.37 29.94 27.39
N ASP A 64 22.34 29.18 26.89
CA ASP A 64 22.74 29.18 25.48
C ASP A 64 22.13 27.98 24.74
N ASN A 65 20.81 28.06 24.52
CA ASN A 65 19.98 26.95 24.08
C ASN A 65 19.85 26.80 22.54
N SER A 66 20.55 27.63 21.77
CA SER A 66 20.43 27.70 20.31
C SER A 66 20.67 26.34 19.62
N ALA A 67 21.69 25.60 20.05
CA ALA A 67 22.01 24.28 19.51
C ALA A 67 20.90 23.24 19.80
N TYR A 68 20.33 23.27 21.00
CA TYR A 68 19.25 22.35 21.40
C TYR A 68 17.94 22.66 20.69
N ILE A 69 17.65 23.94 20.43
CA ILE A 69 16.50 24.36 19.60
C ILE A 69 16.64 23.79 18.19
N VAL A 70 17.82 23.95 17.55
CA VAL A 70 18.07 23.39 16.22
C VAL A 70 17.97 21.86 16.24
N GLY A 71 18.54 21.20 17.25
CA GLY A 71 18.42 19.75 17.44
C GLY A 71 16.97 19.29 17.60
N LEU A 72 16.16 20.03 18.37
CA LEU A 72 14.75 19.74 18.60
C LEU A 72 13.93 19.88 17.31
N MET A 73 14.18 20.92 16.51
CA MET A 73 13.57 21.07 15.19
C MET A 73 13.87 19.89 14.27
N PHE A 74 15.13 19.42 14.25
CA PHE A 74 15.51 18.26 13.46
C PHE A 74 14.82 16.98 13.92
N VAL A 75 14.75 16.74 15.24
CA VAL A 75 14.05 15.57 15.80
C VAL A 75 12.56 15.62 15.50
N VAL A 76 11.90 16.78 15.56
CA VAL A 76 10.49 16.93 15.19
C VAL A 76 10.25 16.56 13.72
N LEU A 77 11.11 16.99 12.80
CA LEU A 77 11.02 16.60 11.39
C LEU A 77 11.19 15.07 11.21
N LEU A 78 12.12 14.46 11.94
CA LEU A 78 12.29 13.01 11.93
C LEU A 78 11.05 12.28 12.45
N VAL A 79 10.39 12.79 13.48
CA VAL A 79 9.15 12.22 14.02
C VAL A 79 8.03 12.29 12.99
N ILE A 80 7.87 13.43 12.30
CA ILE A 80 6.87 13.59 11.24
C ILE A 80 7.12 12.57 10.13
N PHE A 81 8.36 12.44 9.67
CA PHE A 81 8.74 11.45 8.66
C PHE A 81 8.51 10.01 9.15
N TRP A 82 8.80 9.73 10.43
CA TRP A 82 8.61 8.43 11.05
C TRP A 82 7.13 8.03 11.11
N ILE A 83 6.25 8.97 11.51
CA ILE A 83 4.80 8.78 11.52
C ILE A 83 4.28 8.58 10.10
N TYR A 84 4.67 9.45 9.17
CA TYR A 84 4.26 9.36 7.77
C TYR A 84 4.60 8.00 7.16
N SER A 85 5.85 7.54 7.33
CA SER A 85 6.27 6.23 6.83
C SER A 85 5.49 5.07 7.47
N THR A 86 5.20 5.15 8.77
CA THR A 86 4.38 4.14 9.47
C THR A 86 2.95 4.10 8.92
N VAL A 87 2.34 5.27 8.67
CA VAL A 87 0.99 5.36 8.08
C VAL A 87 0.99 4.80 6.66
N ALA A 88 1.97 5.16 5.84
CA ALA A 88 2.10 4.64 4.48
C ALA A 88 2.20 3.11 4.47
N GLU A 89 3.04 2.54 5.34
CA GLU A 89 3.17 1.08 5.51
C GLU A 89 1.85 0.41 5.92
N LEU A 90 1.12 0.99 6.89
CA LEU A 90 -0.19 0.46 7.31
C LEU A 90 -1.22 0.52 6.18
N ARG A 91 -1.23 1.59 5.38
CA ARG A 91 -2.09 1.70 4.20
C ARG A 91 -1.72 0.68 3.14
N CYS A 92 -0.43 0.47 2.88
CA CYS A 92 0.04 -0.58 1.97
C CYS A 92 -0.38 -1.97 2.46
N ALA A 93 -0.19 -2.29 3.74
CA ALA A 93 -0.60 -3.56 4.33
C ALA A 93 -2.12 -3.75 4.23
N TYR A 94 -2.91 -2.72 4.54
CA TYR A 94 -4.37 -2.74 4.41
C TYR A 94 -4.82 -2.93 2.96
N PHE A 95 -4.21 -2.22 2.00
CA PHE A 95 -4.50 -2.34 0.58
C PHE A 95 -4.22 -3.76 0.09
N VAL A 96 -3.06 -4.32 0.43
CA VAL A 96 -2.74 -5.69 0.01
C VAL A 96 -3.72 -6.69 0.64
N LYS A 97 -3.99 -6.58 1.94
CA LYS A 97 -5.01 -7.42 2.61
C LYS A 97 -6.35 -7.36 1.87
N ARG A 98 -6.86 -6.15 1.61
CA ARG A 98 -8.14 -5.93 0.92
C ARG A 98 -8.13 -6.45 -0.52
N SER A 99 -7.04 -6.25 -1.26
CA SER A 99 -6.91 -6.73 -2.65
C SER A 99 -7.04 -8.26 -2.73
N GLN A 100 -6.51 -8.97 -1.73
CA GLN A 100 -6.60 -10.43 -1.66
C GLN A 100 -8.00 -10.90 -1.21
N GLU A 101 -8.58 -10.28 -0.17
CA GLU A 101 -9.94 -10.61 0.31
C GLU A 101 -11.03 -10.38 -0.74
N THR A 102 -10.87 -9.35 -1.57
CA THR A 102 -11.83 -9.00 -2.63
C THR A 102 -11.53 -9.64 -3.97
N GLY A 103 -10.41 -10.38 -4.09
CA GLY A 103 -9.95 -10.91 -5.38
C GLY A 103 -9.63 -9.82 -6.41
N PHE A 104 -9.47 -8.56 -5.97
CA PHE A 104 -9.14 -7.41 -6.81
C PHE A 104 -7.67 -7.50 -7.22
N SER A 105 -7.38 -8.42 -8.13
CA SER A 105 -6.20 -8.34 -8.95
C SER A 105 -6.41 -7.20 -9.95
N ILE A 106 -5.45 -6.29 -10.08
CA ILE A 106 -5.46 -5.27 -11.14
C ILE A 106 -5.58 -5.93 -12.55
N SER A 107 -5.29 -7.23 -12.68
CA SER A 107 -5.53 -8.02 -13.89
C SER A 107 -6.99 -8.51 -14.08
N VAL A 108 -7.84 -8.42 -13.06
CA VAL A 108 -9.26 -8.85 -13.06
C VAL A 108 -10.22 -7.65 -13.01
N ALA A 109 -9.73 -6.46 -12.64
CA ALA A 109 -10.53 -5.24 -12.52
C ALA A 109 -10.78 -4.48 -13.82
N ARG A 110 -10.15 -4.87 -14.94
CA ARG A 110 -10.76 -4.57 -16.23
C ARG A 110 -11.90 -5.56 -16.37
N PRO A 111 -13.18 -5.14 -16.50
CA PRO A 111 -14.13 -6.03 -17.15
C PRO A 111 -13.44 -6.46 -18.43
N ILE A 112 -13.21 -7.76 -18.58
CA ILE A 112 -12.78 -8.32 -19.84
C ILE A 112 -13.92 -7.95 -20.77
N GLY A 113 -13.79 -6.81 -21.47
CA GLY A 113 -14.52 -6.60 -22.70
C GLY A 113 -14.34 -7.89 -23.50
N PRO A 114 -15.42 -8.39 -24.13
CA PRO A 114 -15.50 -9.74 -24.66
C PRO A 114 -14.17 -10.12 -25.29
N ALA A 115 -13.56 -11.22 -24.80
CA ALA A 115 -12.19 -11.61 -25.08
C ALA A 115 -11.82 -11.25 -26.51
N THR A 116 -11.05 -10.17 -26.70
CA THR A 116 -10.49 -9.87 -28.00
C THR A 116 -9.43 -10.91 -28.22
N ILE A 117 -9.84 -12.04 -28.81
CA ILE A 117 -8.95 -13.02 -29.43
C ILE A 117 -7.85 -12.23 -30.12
N SER A 118 -6.59 -12.49 -29.72
CA SER A 118 -5.46 -11.93 -30.43
C SER A 118 -5.56 -12.43 -31.88
N LEU A 119 -5.63 -11.50 -32.83
CA LEU A 119 -5.72 -11.83 -34.25
C LEU A 119 -4.47 -12.56 -34.79
N SER A 120 -3.44 -12.75 -33.96
CA SER A 120 -2.21 -13.48 -34.28
C SER A 120 -2.32 -15.01 -34.13
N GLU A 121 -3.30 -15.53 -33.39
CA GLU A 121 -3.50 -16.99 -33.21
C GLU A 121 -4.43 -17.63 -34.25
N ARG A 122 -4.95 -16.84 -35.19
CA ARG A 122 -5.80 -17.38 -36.26
C ARG A 122 -4.93 -17.87 -37.41
N GLU A 123 -4.69 -19.18 -37.47
CA GLU A 123 -4.34 -19.83 -38.73
C GLU A 123 -5.33 -19.38 -39.81
N ALA A 124 -4.80 -18.84 -40.90
CA ALA A 124 -5.60 -18.32 -42.00
C ALA A 124 -6.52 -19.44 -42.54
N PRO A 125 -7.85 -19.24 -42.57
CA PRO A 125 -8.73 -20.21 -43.21
C PRO A 125 -8.45 -20.21 -44.72
N LEU A 126 -8.29 -21.40 -45.31
CA LEU A 126 -8.00 -21.61 -46.74
C LEU A 126 -9.09 -21.13 -47.73
N SER A 127 -10.14 -20.43 -47.28
CA SER A 127 -11.20 -19.94 -48.16
C SER A 127 -11.95 -18.73 -47.57
N PRO A 128 -12.32 -17.72 -48.39
CA PRO A 128 -13.01 -16.53 -47.90
C PRO A 128 -14.48 -16.85 -47.53
N PRO A 129 -14.97 -16.42 -46.35
CA PRO A 129 -16.38 -16.56 -46.02
C PRO A 129 -17.25 -15.54 -46.78
N LYS A 130 -18.36 -16.02 -47.35
CA LYS A 130 -19.43 -15.18 -47.94
C LYS A 130 -19.89 -14.16 -46.90
N ARG A 131 -19.68 -12.86 -47.16
CA ARG A 131 -20.24 -11.76 -46.35
C ARG A 131 -21.77 -11.87 -46.36
N GLN A 132 -22.36 -12.15 -45.21
CA GLN A 132 -23.78 -11.97 -44.96
C GLN A 132 -23.92 -10.86 -43.93
N LEU A 133 -24.46 -9.72 -44.35
CA LEU A 133 -24.78 -8.61 -43.46
C LEU A 133 -25.91 -9.03 -42.50
N PRO A 134 -25.84 -8.70 -41.20
CA PRO A 134 -26.94 -8.98 -40.28
C PRO A 134 -28.17 -8.12 -40.64
N PRO A 135 -29.39 -8.67 -40.56
CA PRO A 135 -30.61 -7.93 -40.89
C PRO A 135 -30.89 -6.84 -39.86
N LEU A 136 -31.14 -5.62 -40.35
CA LEU A 136 -31.60 -4.47 -39.57
C LEU A 136 -32.98 -4.76 -38.96
N ARG A 137 -33.05 -4.98 -37.64
CA ARG A 137 -34.33 -5.01 -36.92
C ARG A 137 -34.77 -3.57 -36.61
N HIS A 138 -35.64 -3.04 -37.45
CA HIS A 138 -36.52 -1.94 -37.07
C HIS A 138 -37.76 -2.51 -36.36
N THR A 139 -37.89 -2.26 -35.06
CA THR A 139 -39.20 -2.33 -34.37
C THR A 139 -39.30 -1.19 -33.37
N TYR A 140 -39.79 -0.05 -33.86
CA TYR A 140 -40.67 0.83 -33.10
C TYR A 140 -41.98 0.08 -32.85
N GLY A 141 -42.49 0.08 -31.62
CA GLY A 141 -43.81 -0.48 -31.31
C GLY A 141 -43.99 -0.73 -29.82
N GLY A 142 -44.53 0.26 -29.10
CA GLY A 142 -44.84 0.15 -27.69
C GLY A 142 -46.01 -0.77 -27.39
N ARG A 143 -45.96 -1.42 -26.22
CA ARG A 143 -47.14 -1.87 -25.47
C ARG A 143 -46.78 -1.94 -23.99
N ARG A 144 -47.27 -0.96 -23.22
CA ARG A 144 -47.38 -1.06 -21.76
C ARG A 144 -48.62 -1.91 -21.48
N ASP A 145 -48.49 -3.02 -20.77
CA ASP A 145 -49.63 -3.70 -20.16
C ASP A 145 -49.54 -3.49 -18.63
N PRO A 146 -50.52 -2.82 -18.01
CA PRO A 146 -50.55 -2.55 -16.57
C PRO A 146 -51.50 -3.53 -15.86
N GLN A 147 -51.00 -4.66 -15.38
CA GLN A 147 -51.78 -5.53 -14.46
C GLN A 147 -50.87 -6.22 -13.43
N LYS A 148 -50.15 -5.43 -12.64
CA LYS A 148 -49.37 -5.96 -11.49
C LYS A 148 -49.67 -5.28 -10.15
N TYR A 149 -50.87 -4.70 -10.02
CA TYR A 149 -51.39 -4.19 -8.75
C TYR A 149 -52.86 -4.59 -8.59
N ALA A 150 -53.10 -5.84 -8.21
CA ALA A 150 -54.37 -6.29 -7.63
C ALA A 150 -54.14 -7.65 -6.95
N GLN A 151 -53.51 -7.63 -5.77
CA GLN A 151 -53.80 -8.55 -4.67
C GLN A 151 -53.66 -7.77 -3.37
#